data_AF-A0A0B4BPL8-F1
#
_entry.id   AF-A0A0B4BPL8-F1
#
_cell.length_a   1.000
_cell.length_b   1.000
_cell.length_c   1.000
_cell.angle_alpha   90.00
_cell.angle_beta   90.00
_cell.angle_gamma   90.00
#
_symmetry.space_group_name_H-M   'P 1'
#
loop_
_entity.id
_entity.type
_entity.pdbx_description
1 polymer ?
#
loop_
_entity_poly.entity_id
_entity_poly.type
_entity_poly.pdbx_seq_one_letter_code
_entity_poly.pdbx_strand_id
1 'polypeptide(L)'
;MSKKAKKSRRLRRGGTLMMLAVLLMGSAAVRLGLEAGPAIAREVASLQDPGSESMAHKGEAPLNAMPSSAELQTMLAAFQEREQALAAREAEIQDRMKALEIADQAIDKKLAALQEAEENLRATLALADGATEADVTRLTTVYEQMKPKEAAALFEEMDPGFAAGFLARMQPEAAAGIMAGLSPEAAYTISVVLAGRNGSVPKE
;
A
#
# COMPACT_ATOMS: atom_id res chain seq x y z
N MET A 1 -10.82 -50.59 17.62
CA MET A 1 -9.98 -49.59 18.34
C MET A 1 -8.99 -49.03 17.31
N SER A 2 -9.21 -47.80 16.81
CA SER A 2 -8.64 -46.53 17.31
C SER A 2 -7.15 -46.40 16.96
N LYS A 3 -6.57 -45.36 16.34
CA LYS A 3 -7.00 -44.11 15.67
C LYS A 3 -5.77 -43.71 14.83
N LYS A 4 -5.92 -43.34 13.55
CA LYS A 4 -4.84 -42.71 12.75
C LYS A 4 -4.79 -41.22 13.09
N ALA A 5 -3.66 -40.76 13.66
CA ALA A 5 -3.43 -39.35 13.99
C ALA A 5 -2.90 -38.56 12.77
N LYS A 6 -3.41 -37.33 12.64
CA LYS A 6 -3.21 -36.35 11.57
C LYS A 6 -2.39 -35.18 12.13
N LYS A 7 -1.37 -34.69 11.41
CA LYS A 7 -0.76 -33.32 11.43
C LYS A 7 0.59 -33.39 10.70
N SER A 8 1.11 -32.41 9.95
CA SER A 8 0.77 -31.01 9.67
C SER A 8 1.75 -30.57 8.57
N ARG A 9 1.26 -30.03 7.43
CA ARG A 9 2.13 -29.37 6.42
C ARG A 9 2.66 -28.06 7.01
N ARG A 10 3.96 -27.97 7.31
CA ARG A 10 4.63 -26.70 7.64
C ARG A 10 5.03 -25.98 6.36
N LEU A 11 4.62 -24.71 6.26
CA LEU A 11 4.84 -23.82 5.14
C LEU A 11 6.33 -23.48 4.95
N ARG A 12 6.73 -23.44 3.68
CA ARG A 12 7.97 -22.82 3.17
C ARG A 12 7.95 -21.31 3.49
N ARG A 13 8.64 -20.88 4.54
CA ARG A 13 8.87 -19.47 4.91
C ARG A 13 10.36 -19.06 4.92
N GLY A 14 11.21 -19.79 4.18
CA GLY A 14 12.66 -19.54 4.11
C GLY A 14 13.16 -18.82 2.85
N GLY A 15 12.34 -18.70 1.81
CA GLY A 15 12.81 -18.21 0.49
C GLY A 15 13.05 -16.70 0.42
N THR A 16 12.14 -15.90 0.98
CA THR A 16 12.23 -14.44 0.93
C THR A 16 13.35 -13.89 1.81
N LEU A 17 13.60 -14.52 2.96
CA LEU A 17 14.69 -14.14 3.86
C LEU A 17 16.06 -14.43 3.24
N MET A 18 16.20 -15.54 2.52
CA MET A 18 17.43 -15.86 1.80
C MET A 18 17.67 -14.91 0.61
N MET A 19 16.60 -14.53 -0.09
CA MET A 19 16.66 -13.53 -1.17
C MET A 19 17.15 -12.16 -0.66
N LEU A 20 16.62 -11.70 0.47
CA LEU A 20 17.05 -10.45 1.11
C LEU A 20 18.51 -10.51 1.58
N ALA A 21 18.94 -11.64 2.15
CA ALA A 21 20.33 -11.82 2.57
C ALA A 21 21.31 -11.74 1.38
N VAL A 22 20.98 -12.38 0.25
CA VAL A 22 21.81 -12.34 -0.96
C VAL A 22 21.87 -10.92 -1.54
N LEU A 23 20.74 -10.20 -1.59
CA LEU A 23 20.68 -8.81 -2.05
C LEU A 23 21.52 -7.86 -1.18
N LEU A 24 21.44 -7.99 0.15
CA LEU A 24 22.24 -7.20 1.07
C LEU A 24 23.74 -7.51 0.97
N MET A 25 24.10 -8.79 0.84
CA MET A 25 25.50 -9.19 0.69
C MET A 25 26.08 -8.70 -0.65
N GLY A 26 25.28 -8.75 -1.72
CA GLY A 26 25.64 -8.18 -3.01
C GLY A 26 25.82 -6.66 -2.95
N SER A 27 24.92 -5.95 -2.27
CA SER A 27 25.06 -4.50 -2.07
C SER A 27 26.30 -4.13 -1.25
N ALA A 28 26.63 -4.91 -0.22
CA ALA A 28 27.84 -4.73 0.57
C ALA A 28 29.11 -4.95 -0.28
N ALA A 29 29.13 -5.99 -1.12
CA ALA A 29 30.25 -6.25 -2.02
C ALA A 29 30.45 -5.11 -3.05
N VAL A 30 29.36 -4.55 -3.60
CA VAL A 30 29.41 -3.43 -4.54
C VAL A 30 29.95 -2.15 -3.86
N ARG A 31 29.48 -1.83 -2.65
CA ARG A 31 29.96 -0.65 -1.91
C ARG A 31 31.44 -0.78 -1.50
N LEU A 32 31.85 -1.95 -1.00
CA LEU A 32 33.24 -2.17 -0.63
C LEU A 32 34.17 -2.23 -1.86
N GLY A 33 33.70 -2.75 -2.99
CA GLY A 33 34.48 -2.86 -4.22
C GLY A 33 34.66 -1.53 -4.97
N LEU A 34 33.59 -0.74 -5.12
CA LEU A 34 33.62 0.50 -5.91
C LEU A 34 33.98 1.75 -5.09
N GLU A 35 33.59 1.84 -3.82
CA GLU A 35 33.78 3.07 -3.01
C GLU A 35 34.98 2.97 -2.07
N ALA A 36 35.24 1.82 -1.46
CA ALA A 36 36.35 1.67 -0.50
C ALA A 36 37.71 1.35 -1.15
N GLY A 37 37.71 0.69 -2.33
CA GLY A 37 38.94 0.36 -3.07
C GLY A 37 39.81 1.58 -3.43
N PRO A 38 39.23 2.64 -4.03
CA PRO A 38 39.98 3.85 -4.37
C PRO A 38 40.47 4.64 -3.14
N ALA A 39 39.75 4.57 -2.01
CA ALA A 39 40.09 5.27 -0.78
C ALA A 39 41.31 4.63 -0.09
N ILE A 40 41.35 3.29 -0.01
CA ILE A 40 42.49 2.56 0.58
C ILE A 40 43.73 2.63 -0.33
N ALA A 41 43.55 2.60 -1.66
CA ALA A 41 44.66 2.73 -2.60
C ALA A 41 45.37 4.10 -2.51
N ARG A 42 44.63 5.18 -2.23
CA ARG A 42 45.22 6.52 -2.00
C ARG A 42 46.01 6.59 -0.68
N GLU A 43 45.47 6.00 0.39
CA GLU A 43 46.13 5.96 1.71
C GLU A 43 47.45 5.16 1.67
N VAL A 44 47.46 4.03 0.97
CA VAL A 44 48.65 3.19 0.82
C VAL A 44 49.68 3.83 -0.11
N ALA A 45 49.25 4.54 -1.16
CA ALA A 45 50.15 5.31 -2.01
C ALA A 45 50.85 6.45 -1.25
N SER A 46 50.19 7.07 -0.27
CA SER A 46 50.81 8.07 0.62
C SER A 46 51.78 7.50 1.66
N LEU A 47 51.77 6.18 1.90
CA LEU A 47 52.66 5.52 2.86
C LEU A 47 53.90 4.88 2.22
N GLN A 48 53.92 4.75 0.88
CA GLN A 48 54.96 4.00 0.16
C GLN A 48 55.98 4.89 -0.56
N ASP A 49 56.06 6.19 -0.23
CA ASP A 49 57.02 7.12 -0.84
C ASP A 49 58.19 7.40 0.13
N PRO A 50 59.29 6.61 0.10
CA PRO A 50 60.48 6.85 0.90
C PRO A 50 61.32 7.94 0.22
N GLY A 51 60.83 9.18 0.27
CA GLY A 51 61.46 10.34 -0.35
C GLY A 51 61.22 11.66 0.38
N SER A 52 60.79 11.63 1.65
CA SER A 52 60.80 12.82 2.50
C SER A 52 62.21 13.07 3.03
N GLU A 53 63.01 13.76 2.22
CA GLU A 53 64.16 14.49 2.73
C GLU A 53 63.68 15.53 3.74
N SER A 54 64.24 15.41 4.93
CA SER A 54 64.28 16.41 5.98
C SER A 54 64.66 17.79 5.41
N MET A 55 63.67 18.65 5.22
CA MET A 55 63.87 20.08 5.37
C MET A 55 63.21 20.52 6.66
N ALA A 56 64.07 20.81 7.64
CA ALA A 56 63.73 21.54 8.83
C ALA A 56 62.91 22.79 8.43
N HIS A 57 61.60 22.76 8.72
CA HIS A 57 60.76 23.95 8.68
C HIS A 57 61.20 24.85 9.84
N LYS A 58 62.27 25.61 9.60
CA LYS A 58 62.53 26.87 10.28
C LYS A 58 61.25 27.70 10.10
N GLY A 59 60.65 28.08 11.22
CA GLY A 59 59.45 28.91 11.25
C GLY A 59 59.74 30.25 10.58
N GLU A 60 59.39 30.34 9.31
CA GLU A 60 59.13 31.59 8.60
C GLU A 60 57.73 31.41 8.00
N ALA A 61 56.72 31.91 8.72
CA ALA A 61 55.45 32.21 8.09
C ALA A 61 55.76 33.11 6.88
N PRO A 62 55.29 32.83 5.66
CA PRO A 62 55.43 33.80 4.60
C PRO A 62 54.64 35.03 5.03
N LEU A 63 55.40 36.06 5.42
CA LEU A 63 54.90 37.40 5.67
C LEU A 63 54.16 37.83 4.41
N ASN A 64 52.83 37.94 4.50
CA ASN A 64 51.95 38.75 3.66
C ASN A 64 52.48 38.98 2.24
N ALA A 65 52.58 37.93 1.43
CA ALA A 65 52.51 38.12 -0.01
C ALA A 65 51.06 38.52 -0.30
N MET A 66 50.79 39.83 -0.34
CA MET A 66 49.51 40.29 -0.86
C MET A 66 49.36 39.69 -2.26
N PRO A 67 48.23 39.01 -2.55
CA PRO A 67 48.01 38.45 -3.86
C PRO A 67 48.21 39.55 -4.90
N SER A 68 48.91 39.20 -5.97
CA SER A 68 49.17 40.17 -7.03
C SER A 68 47.83 40.69 -7.58
N SER A 69 47.82 41.89 -8.16
CA SER A 69 46.58 42.45 -8.74
C SER A 69 45.93 41.50 -9.76
N ALA A 70 46.72 40.65 -10.44
CA ALA A 70 46.24 39.63 -11.36
C ALA A 70 45.56 38.46 -10.63
N GLU A 71 46.14 37.97 -9.52
CA GLU A 71 45.55 36.91 -8.69
C GLU A 71 44.25 37.35 -8.00
N LEU A 72 44.18 38.62 -7.58
CA LEU A 72 42.94 39.19 -7.05
C LEU A 72 41.84 39.27 -8.12
N GLN A 73 42.19 39.63 -9.36
CA GLN A 73 41.24 39.68 -10.47
C GLN A 73 40.73 38.30 -10.87
N THR A 74 41.59 37.27 -10.89
CA THR A 74 41.15 35.90 -11.17
C THR A 74 40.26 35.37 -10.05
N MET A 75 40.56 35.67 -8.79
CA MET A 75 39.72 35.27 -7.66
C MET A 75 38.36 35.97 -7.68
N LEU A 76 38.31 37.26 -7.99
CA LEU A 76 37.05 38.01 -8.16
C LEU A 76 36.21 37.44 -9.31
N ALA A 77 36.84 37.10 -10.44
CA ALA A 77 36.13 36.47 -11.56
C ALA A 77 35.54 35.11 -11.17
N ALA A 78 36.29 34.27 -10.46
CA ALA A 78 35.81 32.98 -9.96
C ALA A 78 34.65 33.11 -8.96
N PHE A 79 34.66 34.14 -8.10
CA PHE A 79 33.55 34.43 -7.20
C PHE A 79 32.31 34.93 -7.95
N GLN A 80 32.47 35.79 -8.95
CA GLN A 80 31.36 36.24 -9.79
C GLN A 80 30.71 35.08 -10.55
N GLU A 81 31.51 34.18 -11.13
CA GLU A 81 31.00 32.98 -11.81
C GLU A 81 30.23 32.09 -10.83
N ARG A 82 30.76 31.87 -9.63
CA ARG A 82 30.08 31.10 -8.59
C ARG A 82 28.79 31.76 -8.12
N GLU A 83 28.78 33.08 -7.95
CA GLU A 83 27.60 33.84 -7.55
C GLU A 83 26.50 33.73 -8.61
N GLN A 84 26.85 33.85 -9.89
CA GLN A 84 25.91 33.64 -11.00
C GLN A 84 25.34 32.21 -11.02
N ALA A 85 26.18 31.19 -10.81
CA ALA A 85 25.73 29.81 -10.74
C ALA A 85 24.80 29.54 -9.54
N LEU A 86 25.09 30.14 -8.38
CA LEU A 86 24.24 30.05 -7.20
C LEU A 86 22.91 30.77 -7.39
N ALA A 87 22.92 31.98 -7.96
CA ALA A 87 21.71 32.74 -8.25
C ALA A 87 20.79 32.00 -9.24
N ALA A 88 21.36 31.37 -10.27
CA ALA A 88 20.60 30.54 -11.21
C ALA A 88 19.94 29.34 -10.51
N ARG A 89 20.69 28.65 -9.63
CA ARG A 89 20.18 27.51 -8.87
C ARG A 89 19.10 27.93 -7.87
N GLU A 90 19.27 29.08 -7.21
CA GLU A 90 18.28 29.60 -6.28
C GLU A 90 16.97 29.95 -7.00
N ALA A 91 17.05 30.57 -8.17
CA ALA A 91 15.88 30.84 -9.01
C ALA A 91 15.15 29.53 -9.39
N GLU A 92 15.88 28.49 -9.82
CA GLU A 92 15.29 27.18 -10.15
C GLU A 92 14.58 26.54 -8.95
N ILE A 93 15.20 26.59 -7.76
CA ILE A 93 14.60 26.07 -6.53
C ILE A 93 13.33 26.84 -6.17
N GLN A 94 13.35 28.17 -6.26
CA GLN A 94 12.18 29.02 -5.99
C GLN A 94 11.02 28.71 -6.94
N ASP A 95 11.30 28.52 -8.22
CA ASP A 95 10.28 28.16 -9.21
C ASP A 95 9.70 26.77 -8.92
N ARG A 96 10.55 25.80 -8.56
CA ARG A 96 10.10 24.47 -8.18
C ARG A 96 9.27 24.48 -6.90
N MET A 97 9.63 25.29 -5.90
CA MET A 97 8.87 25.42 -4.66
C MET A 97 7.47 25.97 -4.92
N LYS A 98 7.34 27.01 -5.75
CA LYS A 98 6.02 27.54 -6.15
C LYS A 98 5.19 26.52 -6.91
N ALA A 99 5.81 25.76 -7.82
CA ALA A 99 5.13 24.71 -8.55
C ALA A 99 4.61 23.60 -7.63
N LEU A 100 5.41 23.20 -6.64
CA LEU A 100 5.01 22.22 -5.62
C LEU A 100 3.87 22.74 -4.74
N GLU A 101 3.93 24.00 -4.31
CA GLU A 101 2.86 24.61 -3.50
C GLU A 101 1.52 24.61 -4.26
N ILE A 102 1.53 24.95 -5.55
CA ILE A 102 0.33 24.89 -6.40
C ILE A 102 -0.17 23.44 -6.53
N ALA A 103 0.74 22.48 -6.68
CA ALA A 103 0.39 21.07 -6.79
C ALA A 103 -0.22 20.53 -5.49
N ASP A 104 0.36 20.87 -4.33
CA ASP A 104 -0.15 20.49 -3.02
C ASP A 104 -1.57 21.04 -2.81
N GLN A 105 -1.79 22.33 -3.09
CA GLN A 105 -3.13 22.94 -3.02
C GLN A 105 -4.14 22.24 -3.96
N ALA A 106 -3.71 21.81 -5.14
CA ALA A 106 -4.56 21.09 -6.07
C ALA A 106 -4.88 19.67 -5.58
N ILE A 107 -3.92 18.99 -4.94
CA ILE A 107 -4.10 17.68 -4.33
C ILE A 107 -5.09 17.77 -3.16
N ASP A 108 -4.92 18.73 -2.26
CA ASP A 108 -5.80 18.92 -1.11
C ASP A 108 -7.25 19.17 -1.54
N LYS A 109 -7.45 20.02 -2.55
CA LYS A 109 -8.78 20.26 -3.14
C LYS A 109 -9.39 18.98 -3.71
N LYS A 110 -8.60 18.16 -4.41
CA LYS A 110 -9.07 16.89 -4.97
C LYS A 110 -9.39 15.88 -3.88
N LEU A 111 -8.59 15.80 -2.82
CA LEU A 111 -8.84 14.91 -1.68
C LEU A 111 -10.13 15.29 -0.97
N ALA A 112 -10.34 16.58 -0.70
CA ALA A 112 -11.59 17.06 -0.09
C ALA A 112 -12.80 16.73 -0.96
N ALA A 113 -12.72 16.97 -2.28
CA ALA A 113 -13.80 16.63 -3.20
C ALA A 113 -14.08 15.11 -3.28
N LEU A 114 -13.05 14.28 -3.20
CA LEU A 114 -13.19 12.82 -3.18
C LEU A 114 -13.84 12.34 -1.88
N GLN A 115 -13.46 12.90 -0.74
CA GLN A 115 -14.07 12.57 0.55
C GLN A 115 -15.56 12.95 0.57
N GLU A 116 -15.90 14.15 0.08
CA GLU A 116 -17.30 14.58 -0.04
C GLU A 116 -18.10 13.67 -0.98
N ALA A 117 -17.51 13.28 -2.13
CA ALA A 117 -18.14 12.36 -3.06
C ALA A 117 -18.35 10.96 -2.44
N GLU A 118 -17.39 10.45 -1.67
CA GLU A 118 -17.50 9.18 -0.95
C GLU A 118 -18.62 9.23 0.09
N GLU A 119 -18.69 10.29 0.89
CA GLU A 119 -19.73 10.48 1.89
C GLU A 119 -21.12 10.56 1.25
N ASN A 120 -21.26 11.32 0.16
CA ASN A 120 -22.51 11.44 -0.59
C ASN A 120 -22.93 10.09 -1.21
N LEU A 121 -21.98 9.34 -1.76
CA LEU A 121 -22.25 8.00 -2.29
C LEU A 121 -22.72 7.06 -1.17
N ARG A 122 -22.01 7.05 -0.03
CA ARG A 122 -22.39 6.23 1.13
C ARG A 122 -23.77 6.59 1.66
N ALA A 123 -24.10 7.87 1.74
CA ALA A 123 -25.42 8.33 2.15
C ALA A 123 -26.51 7.87 1.16
N THR A 124 -26.24 7.98 -0.14
CA THR A 124 -27.17 7.55 -1.20
C THR A 124 -27.41 6.03 -1.15
N LEU A 125 -26.35 5.24 -0.97
CA LEU A 125 -26.45 3.79 -0.80
C LEU A 125 -27.26 3.44 0.45
N ALA A 126 -27.00 4.09 1.59
CA ALA A 126 -27.75 3.86 2.82
C ALA A 126 -29.25 4.20 2.67
N LEU A 127 -29.59 5.24 1.92
CA LEU A 127 -30.98 5.59 1.61
C LEU A 127 -31.65 4.56 0.71
N ALA A 128 -30.94 4.05 -0.30
CA ALA A 128 -31.44 3.01 -1.20
C ALA A 128 -31.65 1.67 -0.47
N ASP A 129 -30.72 1.30 0.41
CA ASP A 129 -30.76 0.05 1.17
C ASP A 129 -31.80 0.12 2.30
N GLY A 130 -31.91 1.24 3.01
CA GLY A 130 -32.76 1.33 4.21
C GLY A 130 -34.26 1.15 3.95
N ALA A 131 -34.80 1.77 2.90
CA ALA A 131 -36.22 1.67 2.56
C ALA A 131 -36.58 0.26 2.04
N THR A 132 -35.70 -0.35 1.25
CA THR A 132 -35.94 -1.68 0.67
C THR A 132 -35.75 -2.79 1.70
N GLU A 133 -34.76 -2.68 2.59
CA GLU A 133 -34.52 -3.67 3.65
C GLU A 133 -35.65 -3.69 4.70
N ALA A 134 -36.26 -2.55 5.02
CA ALA A 134 -37.39 -2.50 5.96
C ALA A 134 -38.61 -3.29 5.44
N ASP A 135 -38.94 -3.13 4.16
CA ASP A 135 -40.07 -3.83 3.54
C ASP A 135 -39.77 -5.33 3.38
N VAL A 136 -38.54 -5.69 2.98
CA VAL A 136 -38.10 -7.09 2.91
C VAL A 136 -38.12 -7.75 4.29
N THR A 137 -37.67 -7.05 5.33
CA THR A 137 -37.72 -7.53 6.72
C THR A 137 -39.16 -7.80 7.14
N ARG A 138 -40.08 -6.87 6.86
CA ARG A 138 -41.51 -7.05 7.19
C ARG A 138 -42.10 -8.28 6.50
N LEU A 139 -41.81 -8.47 5.20
CA LEU A 139 -42.25 -9.65 4.46
C LEU A 139 -41.63 -10.94 5.01
N THR A 140 -40.34 -10.90 5.40
CA THR A 140 -39.66 -12.05 6.02
C THR A 140 -40.38 -12.47 7.31
N THR A 141 -40.71 -11.51 8.18
CA THR A 141 -41.46 -11.79 9.42
C THR A 141 -42.84 -12.39 9.17
N VAL A 142 -43.54 -11.99 8.11
CA VAL A 142 -44.84 -12.59 7.75
C VAL A 142 -44.68 -14.08 7.44
N TYR A 143 -43.65 -14.46 6.67
CA TYR A 143 -43.38 -15.86 6.38
C TYR A 143 -42.87 -16.65 7.58
N GLU A 144 -42.08 -16.04 8.47
CA GLU A 144 -41.63 -16.66 9.73
C GLU A 144 -42.78 -17.03 10.65
N GLN A 145 -43.82 -16.20 10.71
CA GLN A 145 -45.00 -16.42 11.55
C GLN A 145 -46.03 -17.38 10.93
N MET A 146 -45.86 -17.73 9.65
CA MET A 146 -46.73 -18.66 8.94
C MET A 146 -46.43 -20.11 9.35
N LYS A 147 -47.41 -21.01 9.19
CA LYS A 147 -47.15 -22.43 9.44
C LYS A 147 -46.10 -22.94 8.44
N PRO A 148 -45.07 -23.70 8.88
CA PRO A 148 -43.98 -24.12 8.00
C PRO A 148 -44.44 -24.87 6.75
N LYS A 149 -45.48 -25.69 6.86
CA LYS A 149 -46.05 -26.43 5.73
C LYS A 149 -46.75 -25.52 4.70
N GLU A 150 -47.43 -24.47 5.15
CA GLU A 150 -48.10 -23.50 4.27
C GLU A 150 -47.04 -22.61 3.60
N ALA A 151 -46.04 -22.15 4.35
CA ALA A 151 -44.93 -21.38 3.81
C ALA A 151 -44.09 -22.18 2.80
N ALA A 152 -43.80 -23.46 3.07
CA ALA A 152 -43.04 -24.31 2.15
C ALA A 152 -43.69 -24.42 0.76
N ALA A 153 -45.02 -24.58 0.70
CA ALA A 153 -45.74 -24.61 -0.57
C ALA A 153 -45.61 -23.30 -1.35
N LEU A 154 -45.59 -22.14 -0.68
CA LEU A 154 -45.34 -20.85 -1.33
C LEU A 154 -43.88 -20.70 -1.79
N PHE A 155 -42.92 -21.21 -1.01
CA PHE A 155 -41.49 -21.16 -1.36
C PHE A 155 -41.13 -22.08 -2.53
N GLU A 156 -41.88 -23.16 -2.76
CA GLU A 156 -41.73 -24.03 -3.94
C GLU A 156 -42.11 -23.33 -5.25
N GLU A 157 -43.16 -22.51 -5.22
CA GLU A 157 -43.63 -21.74 -6.39
C GLU A 157 -42.81 -20.45 -6.62
N MET A 158 -41.97 -20.09 -5.66
CA MET A 158 -41.18 -18.86 -5.68
C MET A 158 -39.89 -19.03 -6.48
N ASP A 159 -39.41 -17.93 -7.08
CA ASP A 159 -38.08 -17.91 -7.70
C ASP A 159 -36.99 -18.36 -6.69
N PRO A 160 -36.11 -19.32 -7.03
CA PRO A 160 -35.13 -19.85 -6.10
C PRO A 160 -34.17 -18.81 -5.53
N GLY A 161 -33.86 -17.73 -6.27
CA GLY A 161 -33.01 -16.64 -5.80
C GLY A 161 -33.70 -15.77 -4.76
N PHE A 162 -34.99 -15.50 -4.95
CA PHE A 162 -35.80 -14.76 -3.98
C PHE A 162 -35.99 -15.60 -2.71
N ALA A 163 -36.39 -16.87 -2.85
CA ALA A 163 -36.56 -17.81 -1.74
C ALA A 163 -35.28 -17.97 -0.89
N ALA A 164 -34.12 -18.13 -1.54
CA ALA A 164 -32.83 -18.16 -0.87
C ALA A 164 -32.58 -16.90 -0.04
N GLY A 165 -33.00 -15.73 -0.56
CA GLY A 165 -32.83 -14.46 0.13
C GLY A 165 -33.68 -14.29 1.39
N PHE A 166 -34.91 -14.81 1.41
CA PHE A 166 -35.71 -14.84 2.64
C PHE A 166 -35.16 -15.82 3.66
N LEU A 167 -34.82 -17.04 3.24
CA LEU A 167 -34.24 -18.05 4.14
C LEU A 167 -32.93 -17.59 4.77
N ALA A 168 -32.12 -16.81 4.05
CA ALA A 168 -30.87 -16.23 4.57
C ALA A 168 -31.08 -15.20 5.68
N ARG A 169 -32.20 -14.47 5.64
CA ARG A 169 -32.50 -13.35 6.54
C ARG A 169 -33.40 -13.76 7.71
N MET A 170 -34.07 -14.91 7.63
CA MET A 170 -35.00 -15.36 8.65
C MET A 170 -34.31 -16.10 9.82
N GLN A 171 -35.05 -16.30 10.91
CA GLN A 171 -34.60 -17.08 12.05
C GLN A 171 -34.29 -18.54 11.66
N PRO A 172 -33.17 -19.13 12.12
CA PRO A 172 -32.75 -20.48 11.73
C PRO A 172 -33.82 -21.55 11.93
N GLU A 173 -34.63 -21.44 12.99
CA GLU A 173 -35.68 -22.40 13.32
C GLU A 173 -36.84 -22.35 12.30
N ALA A 174 -37.27 -21.14 11.91
CA ALA A 174 -38.28 -20.95 10.88
C ALA A 174 -37.78 -21.45 9.52
N ALA A 175 -36.52 -21.13 9.17
CA ALA A 175 -35.90 -21.58 7.93
C ALA A 175 -35.83 -23.10 7.85
N ALA A 176 -35.41 -23.75 8.94
CA ALA A 176 -35.35 -25.21 9.02
C ALA A 176 -36.74 -25.83 8.87
N GLY A 177 -37.77 -25.24 9.48
CA GLY A 177 -39.15 -25.69 9.36
C GLY A 177 -39.66 -25.62 7.91
N ILE A 178 -39.39 -24.52 7.21
CA ILE A 178 -39.76 -24.35 5.81
C ILE A 178 -38.99 -25.34 4.94
N MET A 179 -37.66 -25.44 5.10
CA MET A 179 -36.81 -26.37 4.36
C MET A 179 -37.22 -27.83 4.52
N ALA A 180 -37.71 -28.22 5.70
CA ALA A 180 -38.23 -29.57 5.95
C ALA A 180 -39.55 -29.86 5.23
N GLY A 181 -40.30 -28.82 4.86
CA GLY A 181 -41.56 -28.92 4.11
C GLY A 181 -41.39 -28.89 2.59
N LEU A 182 -40.20 -28.55 2.07
CA LEU A 182 -39.92 -28.48 0.64
C LEU A 182 -39.63 -29.87 0.06
N SER A 183 -39.88 -30.01 -1.25
CA SER A 183 -39.37 -31.13 -2.03
C SER A 183 -37.83 -31.12 -2.07
N PRO A 184 -37.19 -32.29 -2.21
CA PRO A 184 -35.73 -32.39 -2.24
C PRO A 184 -35.08 -31.56 -3.36
N GLU A 185 -35.75 -31.43 -4.51
CA GLU A 185 -35.27 -30.66 -5.65
C GLU A 185 -35.30 -29.15 -5.38
N ALA A 186 -36.41 -28.64 -4.83
CA ALA A 186 -36.53 -27.24 -4.45
C ALA A 186 -35.51 -26.87 -3.36
N ALA A 187 -35.41 -27.70 -2.31
CA ALA A 187 -34.47 -27.49 -1.22
C ALA A 187 -33.01 -27.46 -1.71
N TYR A 188 -32.63 -28.34 -2.63
CA TYR A 188 -31.30 -28.34 -3.23
C TYR A 188 -31.06 -27.07 -4.05
N THR A 189 -31.99 -26.72 -4.93
CA THR A 189 -31.87 -25.56 -5.83
C THR A 189 -31.69 -24.27 -5.03
N ILE A 190 -32.53 -24.05 -4.02
CA ILE A 190 -32.46 -22.88 -3.15
C ILE A 190 -31.13 -22.85 -2.36
N SER A 191 -30.67 -24.00 -1.86
CA SER A 191 -29.40 -24.11 -1.11
C SER A 191 -28.18 -23.76 -1.97
N VAL A 192 -28.16 -24.18 -3.24
CA VAL A 192 -27.08 -23.84 -4.17
C VAL A 192 -27.03 -22.33 -4.42
N VAL A 193 -28.20 -21.72 -4.65
CA VAL A 193 -28.30 -20.27 -4.88
C VAL A 193 -27.86 -19.48 -3.64
N LEU A 194 -28.29 -19.92 -2.46
CA LEU A 194 -27.88 -19.33 -1.19
C LEU A 194 -26.35 -19.38 -0.98
N ALA A 195 -25.73 -20.52 -1.28
CA ALA A 195 -24.28 -20.68 -1.20
C ALA A 195 -23.52 -19.83 -2.24
N GLY A 196 -24.09 -19.66 -3.44
CA GLY A 196 -23.51 -18.88 -4.53
C GLY A 196 -23.52 -17.36 -4.29
N ARG A 197 -24.45 -16.85 -3.47
CA ARG A 197 -24.68 -15.41 -3.26
C ARG A 197 -23.49 -14.65 -2.67
N ASN A 198 -22.64 -15.32 -1.90
CA ASN A 198 -21.40 -14.73 -1.33
C ASN A 198 -20.16 -15.00 -2.19
N GLY A 199 -20.29 -15.72 -3.31
CA GLY A 199 -19.18 -16.05 -4.20
C GLY A 199 -18.80 -14.92 -5.18
N SER A 200 -19.68 -13.94 -5.37
CA SER A 200 -19.51 -12.81 -6.31
C SER A 200 -18.89 -11.56 -5.68
N VAL A 201 -18.58 -11.58 -4.38
CA VAL A 201 -17.84 -10.47 -3.73
C VAL A 201 -16.38 -10.53 -4.19
N PRO A 202 -15.83 -9.46 -4.81
CA PRO A 202 -14.42 -9.40 -5.14
C PRO A 202 -13.58 -9.64 -3.89
N LYS A 203 -12.77 -10.69 -3.92
CA LYS A 203 -11.76 -10.92 -2.87
C LYS A 203 -10.53 -10.11 -3.25
N GLU A 204 -10.05 -9.33 -2.29
CA GLU A 204 -8.79 -8.59 -2.39
C GLU A 204 -7.61 -9.50 -2.79
#